data_AF-W4G9U9-F1
#
_entry.id   AF-W4G9U9-F1
#
_cell.length_a   1.000
_cell.length_b   1.000
_cell.length_c   1.000
_cell.angle_alpha   90.00
_cell.angle_beta   90.00
_cell.angle_gamma   90.00
#
_symmetry.space_group_name_H-M   'P 1'
#
loop_
_entity.id
_entity.type
_entity.pdbx_description
1 polymer ?
#
loop_
_entity_poly.entity_id
_entity_poly.type
_entity_poly.pdbx_seq_one_letter_code
_entity_poly.pdbx_strand_id
1 'polypeptide(L)'
;MTRATTKHDLPNDQRLGLYHELLVHKVNGRLPKGKAEELLAQYGVSRQTLSKIWRRGQRSKARNGLADVALKKKGRCGRRPSRTMSDIETAIKSVPPVLRRTFESLAVSSGIPRTTLWRVLQTKKLQRRTSRLKPMVTEKHKADRLAFASGST
;
A
#
# COMPACT_ATOMS: atom_id res chain seq x y z
N MET A 1 -2.06 34.47 -22.74
CA MET A 1 -2.35 34.24 -21.29
C MET A 1 -1.60 33.00 -20.83
N THR A 2 -0.55 33.17 -20.03
CA THR A 2 0.21 32.06 -19.44
C THR A 2 -0.63 31.40 -18.36
N ARG A 3 -1.13 30.18 -18.60
CA ARG A 3 -1.82 29.39 -17.57
C ARG A 3 -0.83 29.08 -16.46
N ALA A 4 -1.12 29.52 -15.24
CA ALA A 4 -0.43 29.02 -14.06
C ALA A 4 -0.65 27.49 -13.99
N THR A 5 0.35 26.73 -14.42
CA THR A 5 0.38 25.29 -14.18
C THR A 5 0.69 25.12 -12.71
N THR A 6 -0.33 24.89 -11.89
CA THR A 6 -0.15 24.50 -10.49
C THR A 6 0.69 23.22 -10.49
N LYS A 7 1.99 23.35 -10.16
CA LYS A 7 2.95 22.23 -10.12
C LYS A 7 2.60 21.20 -9.03
N HIS A 8 1.72 21.58 -8.09
CA HIS A 8 1.38 20.80 -6.92
C HIS A 8 -0.12 20.53 -6.82
N ASP A 9 -0.48 19.33 -6.35
CA ASP A 9 -1.86 18.96 -6.08
C ASP A 9 -2.43 19.81 -4.93
N LEU A 10 -3.66 20.32 -5.07
CA LEU A 10 -4.33 21.09 -4.01
C LEU A 10 -4.47 20.21 -2.74
N PRO A 11 -3.99 20.66 -1.56
CA PRO A 11 -4.15 19.95 -0.29
C PRO A 11 -5.61 19.65 0.08
N ASN A 12 -5.85 18.62 0.89
CA ASN A 12 -7.22 18.14 1.17
C ASN A 12 -8.08 19.14 1.95
N ASP A 13 -7.47 19.86 2.88
CA ASP A 13 -8.02 20.98 3.63
C ASP A 13 -8.48 22.11 2.70
N GLN A 14 -7.62 22.55 1.79
CA GLN A 14 -7.99 23.57 0.79
C GLN A 14 -9.07 23.09 -0.18
N ARG A 15 -9.06 21.80 -0.56
CA ARG A 15 -10.13 21.21 -1.38
C ARG A 15 -11.48 21.21 -0.67
N LEU A 16 -11.47 20.97 0.64
CA LEU A 16 -12.66 21.00 1.48
C LEU A 16 -13.17 22.44 1.64
N GLY A 17 -12.28 23.39 1.94
CA GLY A 17 -12.61 24.82 1.99
C GLY A 17 -13.25 25.30 0.70
N LEU A 18 -12.62 25.04 -0.45
CA LEU A 18 -13.16 25.38 -1.76
C LEU A 18 -14.55 24.77 -2.00
N TYR A 19 -14.77 23.53 -1.57
CA TYR A 19 -16.09 22.90 -1.70
C TYR A 19 -17.16 23.56 -0.82
N HIS A 20 -16.81 23.96 0.41
CA HIS A 20 -17.72 24.69 1.29
C HIS A 20 -18.04 26.08 0.75
N GLU A 21 -17.06 26.82 0.24
CA GLU A 21 -17.31 28.11 -0.41
C GLU A 21 -18.25 27.99 -1.61
N LEU A 22 -18.05 26.95 -2.43
CA LEU A 22 -18.97 26.62 -3.52
C LEU A 22 -20.38 26.30 -3.02
N LEU A 23 -20.53 25.64 -1.87
CA LEU A 23 -21.84 25.36 -1.28
C LEU A 23 -22.53 26.64 -0.79
N VAL A 24 -21.79 27.53 -0.11
CA VAL A 24 -22.32 28.79 0.44
C VAL A 24 -22.77 29.73 -0.68
N HIS A 25 -21.97 29.88 -1.73
CA HIS A 25 -22.25 30.86 -2.78
C HIS A 25 -23.16 30.37 -3.90
N LYS A 26 -23.46 29.07 -3.97
CA LYS A 26 -24.28 28.52 -5.05
C LYS A 26 -25.77 28.59 -4.72
N VAL A 27 -26.40 29.71 -5.08
CA VAL A 27 -27.84 29.93 -4.95
C VAL A 27 -28.55 29.46 -6.22
N ASN A 28 -29.67 28.74 -6.09
CA ASN A 28 -30.47 28.23 -7.22
C ASN A 28 -29.66 27.47 -8.29
N GLY A 29 -28.62 26.76 -7.85
CA GLY A 29 -27.78 25.96 -8.75
C GLY A 29 -26.79 26.76 -9.61
N ARG A 30 -26.67 28.07 -9.43
CA ARG A 30 -25.71 28.92 -10.14
C ARG A 30 -24.78 29.66 -9.16
N LEU A 31 -23.55 29.90 -9.60
CA LEU A 31 -22.65 30.81 -8.90
C LEU A 31 -22.88 32.23 -9.41
N PRO A 32 -22.73 33.26 -8.56
CA PRO A 32 -22.66 34.65 -8.98
C PRO A 32 -21.59 34.86 -10.07
N LYS A 33 -21.85 35.80 -10.97
CA LYS A 33 -20.88 36.19 -12.01
C LYS A 33 -19.57 36.63 -11.33
N GLY A 34 -18.42 36.19 -11.86
CA GLY A 34 -17.11 36.54 -11.32
C GLY A 34 -16.66 35.70 -10.12
N LYS A 35 -17.57 35.20 -9.27
CA LYS A 35 -17.19 34.43 -8.07
C LYS A 35 -16.38 33.17 -8.38
N ALA A 36 -16.69 32.50 -9.48
CA ALA A 36 -15.90 31.37 -9.93
C ALA A 36 -14.45 31.79 -10.23
N GLU A 37 -14.24 32.89 -10.95
CA GLU A 37 -12.89 33.37 -11.30
C GLU A 37 -12.11 33.84 -10.06
N GLU A 38 -12.80 34.46 -9.08
CA GLU A 38 -12.25 34.80 -7.77
C GLU A 38 -11.73 33.56 -7.03
N LEU A 39 -12.54 32.50 -6.95
CA LEU A 39 -12.13 31.23 -6.32
C LEU A 39 -10.97 30.56 -7.05
N LEU A 40 -10.95 30.63 -8.39
CA LEU A 40 -9.84 30.08 -9.18
C LEU A 40 -8.53 30.83 -8.90
N ALA A 41 -8.59 32.15 -8.75
CA ALA A 41 -7.43 32.96 -8.39
C ALA A 41 -6.97 32.71 -6.94
N GLN A 42 -7.89 32.69 -5.98
CA GLN A 42 -7.60 32.47 -4.56
C GLN A 42 -6.92 31.12 -4.29
N TYR A 43 -7.42 30.05 -4.91
CA TYR A 43 -6.90 28.70 -4.73
C TYR A 43 -5.83 28.30 -5.75
N GLY A 44 -5.53 29.16 -6.74
CA GLY A 44 -4.54 28.88 -7.79
C GLY A 44 -4.88 27.65 -8.65
N VAL A 45 -6.17 27.34 -8.84
CA VAL A 45 -6.62 26.13 -9.53
C VAL A 45 -7.26 26.42 -10.88
N SER A 46 -7.23 25.44 -11.77
CA SER A 46 -7.97 25.53 -13.03
C SER A 46 -9.47 25.32 -12.84
N ARG A 47 -10.27 25.88 -13.75
CA ARG A 47 -11.73 25.66 -13.82
C ARG A 47 -12.12 24.18 -13.88
N GLN A 48 -11.26 23.35 -14.49
CA GLN A 48 -11.43 21.89 -14.55
C GLN A 48 -11.25 21.24 -13.18
N THR A 49 -10.28 21.69 -12.38
CA THR A 49 -10.05 21.22 -11.01
C THR A 49 -11.24 21.58 -10.12
N LEU A 50 -11.73 22.82 -10.19
CA LEU A 50 -12.92 23.28 -9.47
C LEU A 50 -14.14 22.43 -9.81
N SER A 51 -14.41 22.21 -11.10
CA SER A 51 -15.51 21.34 -11.56
C SER A 51 -15.36 19.88 -11.09
N LYS A 52 -14.13 19.34 -11.07
CA LYS A 52 -13.87 17.98 -10.57
C LYS A 52 -14.15 17.87 -9.07
N ILE A 53 -13.75 18.86 -8.28
CA ILE A 53 -14.02 18.92 -6.84
C ILE A 53 -15.53 18.96 -6.59
N TRP A 54 -16.24 19.90 -7.24
CA TRP A 54 -17.69 20.05 -7.10
C TRP A 54 -18.43 18.75 -7.45
N ARG A 55 -18.22 18.22 -8.66
CA ARG A 55 -18.89 16.99 -9.11
C ARG A 55 -18.59 15.81 -8.19
N ARG A 56 -17.37 15.72 -7.67
CA ARG A 56 -17.00 14.66 -6.74
C ARG A 56 -17.77 14.80 -5.42
N GLY A 57 -17.73 15.98 -4.80
CA GLY A 57 -18.44 16.24 -3.55
C GLY A 57 -19.94 15.93 -3.65
N GLN A 58 -20.59 16.41 -4.71
CA GLN A 58 -22.01 16.12 -4.97
C GLN A 58 -22.29 14.63 -5.15
N ARG A 59 -21.46 13.91 -5.93
CA ARG A 59 -21.62 12.46 -6.13
C ARG A 59 -21.42 11.66 -4.85
N SER A 60 -20.42 12.01 -4.05
CA SER A 60 -20.18 11.36 -2.75
C SER A 60 -21.29 11.66 -1.76
N LYS A 61 -21.79 12.90 -1.71
CA LYS A 61 -22.90 13.30 -0.84
C LYS A 61 -24.17 12.51 -1.19
N ALA A 62 -24.47 12.39 -2.49
CA ALA A 62 -25.63 11.64 -2.95
C ALA A 62 -25.54 10.13 -2.60
N ARG A 63 -24.34 9.56 -2.58
CA ARG A 63 -24.15 8.13 -2.33
C ARG A 63 -23.99 7.78 -0.84
N ASN A 64 -23.29 8.62 -0.09
CA ASN A 64 -22.81 8.31 1.26
C ASN A 64 -23.39 9.27 2.33
N GLY A 65 -24.23 10.23 1.96
CA GLY A 65 -24.72 11.30 2.84
C GLY A 65 -23.70 12.42 3.09
N LEU A 66 -22.40 12.12 3.00
CA LEU A 66 -21.29 13.05 3.24
C LEU A 66 -20.46 13.30 1.97
N ALA A 67 -19.98 14.54 1.81
CA ALA A 67 -19.14 14.91 0.69
C ALA A 67 -17.67 14.51 0.94
N ASP A 68 -17.11 13.67 0.06
CA ASP A 68 -15.69 13.30 -0.01
C ASP A 68 -15.04 14.01 -1.21
N VAL A 69 -14.30 15.08 -0.94
CA VAL A 69 -13.55 15.84 -1.95
C VAL A 69 -12.05 15.55 -1.94
N ALA A 70 -11.59 14.61 -1.10
CA ALA A 70 -10.18 14.33 -0.90
C ALA A 70 -9.47 13.85 -2.19
N LEU A 71 -8.16 14.05 -2.23
CA LEU A 71 -7.30 13.59 -3.31
C LEU A 71 -7.16 12.06 -3.25
N LYS A 72 -7.49 11.37 -4.34
CA LYS A 72 -7.43 9.89 -4.44
C LYS A 72 -6.09 9.37 -4.93
N LYS A 73 -5.06 10.22 -4.97
CA LYS A 73 -3.72 9.86 -5.43
C LYS A 73 -3.00 8.98 -4.40
N LYS A 74 -3.26 9.18 -3.10
CA LYS A 74 -2.69 8.37 -2.02
C LYS A 74 -3.01 6.89 -2.25
N GLY A 75 -1.98 6.05 -2.28
CA GLY A 75 -2.08 4.61 -2.54
C GLY A 75 -2.35 4.22 -4.00
N ARG A 76 -2.59 5.17 -4.91
CA ARG A 76 -2.78 4.94 -6.35
C ARG A 76 -1.63 5.49 -7.21
N CYS A 77 -0.61 6.03 -6.55
CA CYS A 77 0.60 6.56 -7.19
C CYS A 77 1.76 5.56 -7.08
N GLY A 78 2.72 5.70 -7.99
CA GLY A 78 3.91 4.85 -8.04
C GLY A 78 3.72 3.56 -8.84
N ARG A 79 4.78 2.76 -8.89
CA ARG A 79 4.79 1.47 -9.61
C ARG A 79 3.89 0.48 -8.87
N ARG A 80 2.98 -0.16 -9.61
CA ARG A 80 2.16 -1.26 -9.09
C ARG A 80 3.06 -2.43 -8.65
N PRO A 81 2.79 -3.09 -7.52
CA PRO A 81 3.51 -4.29 -7.12
C PRO A 81 3.39 -5.37 -8.21
N SER A 82 4.50 -6.02 -8.54
CA SER A 82 4.52 -7.11 -9.52
C SER A 82 3.86 -8.39 -9.02
N ARG A 83 3.73 -8.56 -7.71
CA ARG A 83 3.14 -9.73 -7.05
C ARG A 83 2.25 -9.26 -5.91
N THR A 84 1.12 -9.93 -5.74
CA THR A 84 0.24 -9.74 -4.59
C THR A 84 0.82 -10.47 -3.39
N MET A 85 0.41 -10.08 -2.18
CA MET A 85 0.80 -10.81 -0.96
C MET A 85 0.36 -12.28 -1.00
N SER A 86 -0.81 -12.56 -1.59
CA SER A 86 -1.30 -13.94 -1.76
C SER A 86 -0.38 -14.74 -2.69
N ASP A 87 0.05 -14.18 -3.82
CA ASP A 87 0.98 -14.83 -4.74
C ASP A 87 2.31 -15.17 -4.05
N ILE A 88 2.83 -14.24 -3.25
CA ILE A 88 4.05 -14.44 -2.46
C ILE A 88 3.87 -15.57 -1.44
N GLU A 89 2.75 -15.57 -0.72
CA GLU A 89 2.45 -16.58 0.28
C GLU A 89 2.34 -17.98 -0.35
N THR A 90 1.60 -18.11 -1.45
CA THR A 90 1.45 -19.36 -2.20
C THR A 90 2.80 -19.87 -2.70
N ALA A 91 3.63 -19.00 -3.29
CA ALA A 91 4.96 -19.37 -3.76
C ALA A 91 5.93 -19.76 -2.63
N ILE A 92 5.83 -19.16 -1.44
CA ILE A 92 6.66 -19.57 -0.30
C ILE A 92 6.16 -20.90 0.29
N LYS A 93 4.84 -21.12 0.33
CA LYS A 93 4.24 -22.36 0.86
C LYS A 93 4.50 -23.57 -0.03
N SER A 94 4.68 -23.40 -1.35
CA SER A 94 5.03 -24.50 -2.25
C SER A 94 6.48 -24.98 -2.08
N VAL A 95 7.39 -24.12 -1.58
CA VAL A 95 8.81 -24.47 -1.38
C VAL A 95 8.95 -25.42 -0.17
N PRO A 96 9.69 -26.54 -0.23
CA PRO A 96 9.93 -27.41 0.92
C PRO A 96 10.57 -26.67 2.12
N PRO A 97 10.23 -27.00 3.38
CA PRO A 97 10.73 -26.28 4.57
C PRO A 97 12.26 -26.17 4.66
N VAL A 98 12.98 -27.21 4.20
CA VAL A 98 14.46 -27.24 4.18
C VAL A 98 15.04 -26.09 3.35
N LEU A 99 14.36 -25.68 2.28
CA LEU A 99 14.79 -24.63 1.36
C LEU A 99 14.30 -23.23 1.78
N ARG A 100 13.50 -23.11 2.86
CA ARG A 100 13.04 -21.82 3.40
C ARG A 100 14.00 -21.19 4.42
N ARG A 101 15.16 -21.80 4.66
CA ARG A 101 16.10 -21.42 5.74
C ARG A 101 16.81 -20.09 5.46
N THR A 102 17.35 -19.92 4.25
CA THR A 102 18.05 -18.69 3.86
C THR A 102 17.23 -17.96 2.80
N PHE A 103 17.43 -16.65 2.70
CA PHE A 103 16.78 -15.91 1.63
C PHE A 103 17.29 -16.28 0.25
N GLU A 104 18.54 -16.73 0.15
CA GLU A 104 19.12 -17.14 -1.11
C GLU A 104 18.44 -18.42 -1.62
N SER A 105 18.37 -19.47 -0.78
CA SER A 105 17.68 -20.70 -1.14
C SER A 105 16.20 -20.46 -1.42
N LEU A 106 15.55 -19.63 -0.59
CA LEU A 106 14.14 -19.31 -0.78
C LEU A 106 13.91 -18.52 -2.07
N ALA A 107 14.80 -17.58 -2.42
CA ALA A 107 14.66 -16.80 -3.65
C ALA A 107 14.77 -17.67 -4.89
N VAL A 108 15.76 -18.57 -4.93
CA VAL A 108 15.95 -19.53 -6.03
C VAL A 108 14.73 -20.45 -6.14
N SER A 109 14.27 -21.03 -5.03
CA SER A 109 13.16 -22.00 -5.06
C SER A 109 11.78 -21.37 -5.29
N SER A 110 11.53 -20.13 -4.83
CA SER A 110 10.23 -19.45 -4.99
C SER A 110 10.16 -18.53 -6.22
N GLY A 111 11.29 -18.24 -6.87
CA GLY A 111 11.37 -17.26 -7.95
C GLY A 111 11.12 -15.81 -7.50
N ILE A 112 11.14 -15.54 -6.19
CA ILE A 112 10.92 -14.22 -5.60
C ILE A 112 12.28 -13.59 -5.29
N PRO A 113 12.58 -12.37 -5.78
CA PRO A 113 13.85 -11.71 -5.48
C PRO A 113 14.08 -11.55 -3.97
N ARG A 114 15.33 -11.78 -3.53
CA ARG A 114 15.76 -11.63 -2.13
C ARG A 114 15.33 -10.32 -1.48
N THR A 115 15.43 -9.21 -2.21
CA THR A 115 15.03 -7.86 -1.75
C THR A 115 13.53 -7.77 -1.45
N THR A 116 12.71 -8.51 -2.19
CA THR A 116 11.26 -8.58 -1.97
C THR A 116 10.96 -9.40 -0.72
N LEU A 117 11.58 -10.57 -0.57
CA LEU A 117 11.46 -11.40 0.62
C LEU A 117 11.89 -10.66 1.89
N TRP A 118 12.99 -9.88 1.83
CA TRP A 118 13.44 -9.03 2.93
C TRP A 118 12.38 -7.99 3.34
N ARG A 119 11.78 -7.29 2.36
CA ARG A 119 10.73 -6.31 2.62
C ARG A 119 9.50 -6.95 3.26
N VAL A 120 9.11 -8.13 2.79
CA VAL A 120 7.98 -8.88 3.36
C VAL A 120 8.28 -9.29 4.80
N LEU A 121 9.51 -9.73 5.11
CA LEU A 121 9.96 -10.01 6.48
C LEU A 121 9.87 -8.75 7.37
N GLN A 122 10.34 -7.58 6.89
CA GLN A 122 10.26 -6.32 7.63
C GLN A 122 8.81 -5.91 7.95
N THR A 123 7.86 -6.19 7.04
CA THR A 123 6.43 -5.94 7.28
C THR A 123 5.76 -6.96 8.21
N LYS A 124 6.53 -7.91 8.79
CA LYS A 124 6.05 -8.99 9.68
C LYS A 124 5.04 -9.96 9.04
N LYS A 125 4.86 -9.90 7.71
CA LYS A 125 3.99 -10.82 6.95
C LYS A 125 4.66 -12.16 6.62
N LEU A 126 5.99 -12.18 6.66
CA LEU A 126 6.81 -13.40 6.67
C LEU A 126 7.48 -13.47 8.04
N GLN A 127 7.58 -14.67 8.61
CA GLN A 127 8.25 -14.88 9.89
C GLN A 127 9.25 -16.02 9.76
N ARG A 128 10.44 -15.83 10.35
CA ARG A 128 11.40 -16.91 10.53
C ARG A 128 10.93 -17.78 11.69
N ARG A 129 10.79 -19.07 11.45
CA ARG A 129 10.47 -20.06 12.47
C ARG A 129 11.68 -20.96 12.66
N THR A 130 12.18 -21.00 13.88
CA THR A 130 13.19 -21.95 14.31
C THR A 130 12.50 -22.99 15.19
N SER A 131 12.43 -24.24 14.73
CA SER A 131 12.02 -25.34 15.60
C SER A 131 13.24 -25.82 16.37
N ARG A 132 13.26 -25.62 17.69
CA ARG A 132 14.20 -26.33 18.58
C ARG A 132 13.47 -27.55 19.11
N LEU A 133 13.57 -28.66 18.39
CA LEU A 133 13.16 -29.95 18.93
C LEU A 133 14.21 -30.36 19.96
N LYS A 134 13.80 -30.55 21.22
CA LYS A 134 14.58 -31.28 22.21
C LYS A 134 14.05 -32.72 22.20
N PRO A 135 14.49 -33.59 21.28
CA PRO A 135 14.03 -34.98 21.29
C PRO A 135 14.47 -35.62 22.61
N MET A 136 13.59 -36.42 23.21
CA MET A 136 13.95 -37.22 24.37
C MET A 136 15.03 -38.22 23.95
N VAL A 137 16.21 -38.10 24.55
CA VAL A 137 17.36 -38.96 24.23
C VAL A 137 17.15 -40.28 24.97
N THR A 138 16.72 -41.32 24.26
CA THR A 138 16.67 -42.69 24.77
C THR A 138 18.08 -43.26 24.85
N GLU A 139 18.28 -44.33 25.63
CA GLU A 139 19.59 -45.00 25.73
C GLU A 139 20.11 -45.47 24.37
N LYS A 140 19.21 -45.95 23.49
CA LYS A 140 19.55 -46.28 22.09
C LYS A 140 20.16 -45.07 21.36
N HIS A 141 19.54 -43.89 21.47
CA HIS A 141 20.07 -42.67 20.83
C HIS A 141 21.45 -42.27 21.38
N LYS A 142 21.76 -42.58 22.65
CA LYS A 142 23.10 -42.33 23.22
C LYS A 142 24.14 -43.28 22.64
N ALA A 143 23.81 -44.57 22.57
CA ALA A 143 24.68 -45.59 21.99
C ALA A 143 24.99 -45.31 20.50
N ASP A 144 23.96 -45.01 19.70
CA ASP A 144 24.10 -44.72 18.26
C ASP A 144 24.99 -43.48 18.03
N ARG A 145 24.87 -42.45 18.88
CA ARG A 145 25.71 -41.24 18.80
C ARG A 145 27.16 -41.51 19.18
N LEU A 146 27.39 -42.37 20.18
CA LEU A 146 28.74 -42.77 20.58
C LEU A 146 29.42 -43.59 19.47
N ALA A 147 28.71 -44.55 18.86
CA ALA A 147 29.23 -45.34 17.74
C ALA A 147 29.57 -44.47 16.51
N PHE A 148 28.70 -43.51 16.18
CA PHE A 148 28.97 -42.53 15.12
C PHE A 148 30.21 -41.67 15.43
N ALA A 149 30.36 -41.20 16.67
CA ALA A 149 31.50 -40.38 17.08
C ALA A 149 32.81 -41.17 17.16
N SER A 150 32.75 -42.47 17.48
CA SER A 150 33.91 -43.36 17.55
C SER A 150 34.33 -43.93 16.19
N GLY A 151 33.60 -43.63 15.11
CA GLY A 151 33.89 -44.13 13.76
C GLY A 151 33.69 -45.64 13.61
N SER A 152 33.03 -46.28 14.58
CA SER A 152 32.75 -47.72 14.59
C SER A 152 31.43 -47.93 13.85
N THR A 153 31.50 -48.07 12.53
CA THR A 153 30.33 -48.44 11.71
C THR A 153 30.32 -49.94 11.49
#